data_AF-A0A8S8XZ46-F1
#
_entry.id   AF-A0A8S8XZ46-F1
#
_cell.length_a   1.000
_cell.length_b   1.000
_cell.length_c   1.000
_cell.angle_alpha   90.00
_cell.angle_beta   90.00
_cell.angle_gamma   90.00
#
_symmetry.space_group_name_H-M   'P 1'
#
loop_
_entity.id
_entity.type
_entity.pdbx_description
1 polymer ?
#
loop_
_entity_poly.entity_id
_entity_poly.type
_entity_poly.pdbx_seq_one_letter_code
_entity_poly.pdbx_strand_id
1 'polypeptide(L)' 'MSPLGGALQVLGNAARLGSSPPVAGGKQWWSWISLDDVVDVIYHSIINEKISGPVNVASPNPVRQKEWASTLS' A
#
# COMPACT_ATOMS: atom_id res chain seq x y z
N MET A 1 0.16 4.02 -2.34
CA MET A 1 -0.89 3.41 -3.18
C MET A 1 -1.74 4.53 -3.73
N SER A 2 -1.97 4.52 -5.04
CA SER A 2 -2.78 5.52 -5.74
C SER A 2 -3.71 4.81 -6.72
N PRO A 3 -4.99 5.19 -6.83
CA PRO A 3 -5.89 4.62 -7.83
C PRO A 3 -5.51 5.03 -9.26
N LEU A 4 -4.67 6.07 -9.42
CA LEU A 4 -4.25 6.59 -10.71
C LEU A 4 -3.07 5.82 -11.33
N GLY A 5 -2.43 4.91 -10.60
CA GLY A 5 -1.30 4.15 -11.12
C GLY A 5 -0.71 3.10 -10.17
N GLY A 6 0.35 2.42 -10.62
CA GLY A 6 1.06 1.42 -9.84
C GLY A 6 0.21 0.19 -9.49
N ALA A 7 0.58 -0.50 -8.41
CA ALA A 7 -0.04 -1.77 -8.04
C ALA A 7 -1.55 -1.67 -7.75
N LEU A 8 -2.01 -0.57 -7.14
CA LEU A 8 -3.44 -0.41 -6.81
C LEU A 8 -4.31 -0.30 -8.06
N GLN A 9 -3.87 0.44 -9.08
CA GLN A 9 -4.61 0.53 -10.34
C GLN A 9 -4.71 -0.83 -11.04
N VAL A 10 -3.60 -1.58 -11.12
CA VAL A 10 -3.57 -2.91 -11.75
C VAL A 10 -4.50 -3.89 -11.03
N LEU A 11 -4.37 -3.98 -9.70
CA LEU A 11 -5.17 -4.88 -8.88
C LEU A 11 -6.65 -4.47 -8.86
N GLY A 12 -6.95 -3.16 -8.82
CA GLY A 12 -8.31 -2.63 -8.90
C GLY A 12 -8.99 -2.91 -10.25
N ASN A 13 -8.26 -2.79 -11.36
CA ASN A 13 -8.79 -3.13 -12.68
C ASN A 13 -9.11 -4.63 -12.79
N ALA A 14 -8.24 -5.50 -12.27
CA ALA A 14 -8.49 -6.94 -12.21
C ALA A 14 -9.73 -7.27 -11.35
N ALA A 15 -9.88 -6.60 -10.20
CA ALA A 15 -11.05 -6.75 -9.33
C ALA A 15 -12.36 -6.40 -10.05
N ARG A 16 -12.38 -5.27 -10.79
CA ARG A 16 -13.54 -4.82 -11.58
C ARG A 16 -13.96 -5.79 -12.69
N LEU A 17 -13.04 -6.61 -13.20
CA LEU A 17 -13.31 -7.62 -14.22
C LEU A 17 -13.84 -8.94 -13.64
N GLY A 18 -14.18 -8.98 -12.34
CA GLY A 18 -14.89 -10.08 -11.70
C GLY A 18 -13.98 -11.09 -10.99
N SER A 19 -12.67 -10.86 -10.92
CA SER A 19 -11.75 -11.69 -10.12
C SER A 19 -10.44 -10.98 -9.81
N SER A 20 -10.30 -10.52 -8.57
CA SER A 20 -8.98 -10.37 -7.93
C SER A 20 -8.93 -11.30 -6.71
N PRO A 21 -8.86 -12.64 -6.91
CA PRO A 21 -8.72 -13.57 -5.80
C PRO A 21 -7.49 -13.19 -4.96
N PRO A 22 -7.52 -13.41 -3.63
CA PRO A 22 -6.40 -13.08 -2.78
C PRO A 22 -5.10 -13.71 -3.29
N VAL A 23 -4.07 -12.88 -3.52
CA VAL A 23 -2.79 -13.33 -4.08
C VAL A 23 -2.18 -14.37 -3.15
N ALA A 24 -1.74 -15.51 -3.69
CA ALA A 24 -1.12 -16.61 -2.94
C ALA A 24 -1.94 -17.10 -1.72
N GLY A 25 -3.28 -17.09 -1.82
CA GLY A 25 -4.18 -17.53 -0.75
C GLY A 25 -4.45 -16.48 0.33
N GLY A 26 -3.88 -15.27 0.21
CA GLY A 26 -4.30 -14.08 0.97
C GLY A 26 -3.92 -14.06 2.45
N LYS A 27 -3.13 -15.02 2.92
CA LYS A 27 -2.72 -15.14 4.33
C LYS A 27 -1.53 -14.26 4.68
N GLN A 28 -0.77 -13.78 3.69
CA GLN A 28 0.36 -12.88 3.92
C GLN A 28 -0.11 -11.54 4.49
N TRP A 29 0.72 -10.97 5.36
CA TRP A 29 0.58 -9.57 5.74
C TRP A 29 0.90 -8.69 4.53
N TRP A 30 0.09 -7.67 4.34
CA TRP A 30 0.23 -6.73 3.23
C TRP A 30 0.62 -5.36 3.80
N SER A 31 1.89 -5.02 3.66
CA SER A 31 2.38 -3.67 3.99
C SER A 31 1.95 -2.73 2.88
N TRP A 32 1.08 -1.78 3.22
CA TRP A 32 0.56 -0.78 2.29
C TRP A 32 0.75 0.60 2.87
N ILE A 33 0.74 1.61 2.02
CA ILE A 33 0.78 3.03 2.39
C ILE A 33 0.13 3.82 1.25
N SER A 34 -0.49 4.98 1.50
CA SER A 34 -1.01 5.85 0.43
C SER A 34 0.15 6.50 -0.35
N LEU A 35 -0.11 7.08 -1.52
CA LEU A 35 0.94 7.80 -2.25
C LEU A 35 1.29 9.10 -1.52
N ASP A 36 0.28 9.80 -1.01
CA ASP A 36 0.43 11.08 -0.32
C ASP A 36 1.27 10.90 0.95
N ASP A 37 1.00 9.87 1.76
CA ASP A 37 1.80 9.59 2.96
C ASP A 37 3.27 9.27 2.64
N VAL A 38 3.57 8.62 1.51
CA VAL A 38 4.96 8.38 1.11
C VAL A 38 5.66 9.70 0.78
N VAL A 39 4.99 10.59 0.05
CA VAL A 39 5.53 11.90 -0.29
C VAL A 39 5.77 12.72 0.99
N ASP A 40 4.82 12.71 1.92
CA ASP A 40 4.94 13.41 3.20
C ASP A 40 6.07 12.86 4.07
N VAL A 41 6.23 11.54 4.14
CA VAL A 41 7.32 10.92 4.91
C VAL A 41 8.69 11.23 4.28
N ILE A 42 8.79 11.22 2.95
CA ILE A 42 10.02 11.61 2.25
C ILE A 42 10.33 13.08 2.54
N TYR A 43 9.35 13.96 2.39
CA TYR A 43 9.50 15.39 2.68
C TYR A 43 9.91 15.63 4.13
N HIS A 44 9.23 15.00 5.08
CA HIS A 44 9.54 15.07 6.51
C HIS A 44 10.97 14.60 6.80
N SER A 45 11.40 13.52 6.15
CA SER A 45 12.75 12.96 6.31
C SER A 45 13.83 13.88 5.74
N ILE A 46 13.53 14.65 4.69
CA ILE A 46 14.45 15.65 4.12
C ILE A 46 14.62 16.85 5.05
N ILE A 47 13.53 17.36 5.63
CA ILE A 47 13.56 18.60 6.43
C ILE A 47 13.94 18.38 7.89
N ASN A 48 13.89 17.14 8.39
CA ASN A 48 14.15 16.82 9.79
C ASN A 48 15.54 16.19 9.96
N GLU A 49 16.53 17.02 10.28
CA GLU A 49 17.93 16.61 10.49
C GLU A 49 18.13 15.56 11.60
N LYS A 50 17.12 15.31 12.45
CA LYS A 50 17.18 14.27 13.49
C LYS A 50 16.92 12.87 12.93
N ILE A 51 16.36 12.75 11.74
CA ILE A 51 16.09 11.46 11.09
C ILE A 51 17.35 11.06 10.32
N SER A 52 17.90 9.90 10.65
CA SER A 52 19.06 9.33 9.97
C SER A 52 18.97 7.81 9.90
N GLY A 53 19.61 7.23 8.89
CA GLY A 53 19.55 5.79 8.63
C GLY A 53 18.26 5.34 7.93
N PRO A 54 18.01 4.02 7.88
CA PRO A 54 16.85 3.45 7.20
C PRO A 54 15.52 3.84 7.86
N VAL A 55 14.52 4.22 7.07
CA VAL A 55 13.17 4.54 7.53
C VAL A 55 12.17 3.60 6.89
N ASN A 56 11.39 2.88 7.70
CA ASN A 56 10.29 2.06 7.22
C ASN A 56 9.06 2.93 6.97
N VAL A 57 8.60 2.98 5.72
CA VAL A 57 7.48 3.81 5.28
C VAL A 57 6.29 2.89 4.98
N ALA A 58 5.37 2.79 5.94
CA ALA A 58 4.19 1.93 5.85
C ALA A 58 3.01 2.53 6.66
N SER A 59 1.79 2.17 6.30
CA SER A 59 0.59 2.42 7.11
C SER A 59 0.74 1.74 8.48
N PRO A 60 0.30 2.38 9.58
CA PRO A 60 0.40 1.82 10.93
C PRO A 60 -0.44 0.56 11.13
N ASN A 61 -1.40 0.31 10.23
CA ASN A 61 -2.35 -0.80 10.32
C ASN A 61 -2.12 -1.78 9.15
N PRO A 62 -1.10 -2.66 9.21
CA PRO A 62 -0.96 -3.72 8.23
C PRO A 62 -2.15 -4.67 8.33
N VAL A 63 -2.63 -5.14 7.18
CA VAL A 63 -3.79 -6.04 7.08
C VAL A 63 -3.40 -7.31 6.38
N ARG A 64 -4.21 -8.37 6.48
CA ARG A 64 -4.01 -9.54 5.62
C ARG A 64 -4.34 -9.19 4.18
N GLN A 65 -3.64 -9.79 3.22
CA GLN A 65 -3.90 -9.46 1.81
C GLN A 65 -5.35 -9.77 1.40
N LYS A 66 -5.97 -10.82 1.95
CA LYS A 66 -7.40 -11.09 1.74
C LYS A 66 -8.31 -9.94 2.20
N GLU A 67 -7.99 -9.31 3.34
CA GLU A 67 -8.76 -8.20 3.90
C GLU A 67 -8.57 -6.96 3.04
N TRP A 68 -7.32 -6.68 2.67
CA TRP A 68 -7.01 -5.60 1.73
C TRP A 68 -7.73 -5.77 0.39
N ALA A 69 -7.68 -6.96 -0.22
CA ALA A 69 -8.29 -7.24 -1.51
C ALA A 69 -9.82 -7.12 -1.47
N SER A 70 -10.46 -7.45 -0.34
CA SER A 70 -11.90 -7.28 -0.16
C SER A 70 -12.37 -5.81 -0.16
N THR A 71 -11.45 -4.84 -0.05
CA THR A 71 -11.79 -3.41 -0.17
C THR A 71 -11.86 -2.92 -1.62
N LEU A 72 -11.44 -3.73 -2.59
CA LEU A 72 -11.38 -3.38 -4.02
C LEU A 72 -12.63 -3.76 -4.82
N SER A 73 -13.52 -4.55 -4.22
CA SER A 73 -14.77 -5.05 -4.82
C SER A 73 -15.88 -4.02 -4.79
#